data_AF-A0A1V5GIQ8-F1
#
_entry.id   AF-A0A1V5GIQ8-F1
#
_cell.length_a   1.000
_cell.length_b   1.000
_cell.length_c   1.000
_cell.angle_alpha   90.00
_cell.angle_beta   90.00
_cell.angle_gamma   90.00
#
_symmetry.space_group_name_H-M   'P 1'
#
loop_
_entity.id
_entity.type
_entity.pdbx_description
1 polymer ?
#
loop_
_entity_poly.entity_id
_entity_poly.type
_entity_poly.pdbx_seq_one_letter_code
_entity_poly.pdbx_strand_id
1 'polypeptide(L)'
;MDATARIAEACNLELPLGEWKTPRAPLPDGETAFSHLWKAAFEGVRRRYRPLTREAVDRLRMEMETIDRLGFCHYFLAVRSIAEEARKRGFPVLGRGSAANSIVSYALGLTGVDPIRHNLYFERFMNPERGAPPDIDLDFSWRDRDEILDWTYETYGRDRVAMICATITLRERQAIREAGKALGLAESEVNRMTRPLSGFFWMCDRDPALLAKRPECRGLPLDQPPWPAALGHARRILDCPRHLSIHCGGVLICPEPITRYTPLQRAAKGLVTTQMDMRPIEDLGLIKIDLLANRALGVYSDSLRWLGKAG
;
A
#
# COMPACT_ATOMS: atom_id res chain seq x y z
N MET A 1 28.03 -30.26 -20.67
CA MET A 1 27.40 -28.94 -20.93
C MET A 1 26.08 -29.10 -21.66
N ASP A 2 25.93 -30.12 -22.53
CA ASP A 2 24.72 -30.38 -23.34
C ASP A 2 23.41 -30.61 -22.57
N ALA A 3 23.43 -31.13 -21.34
CA ALA A 3 22.20 -31.30 -20.56
C ALA A 3 21.68 -29.96 -20.00
N THR A 4 22.58 -29.10 -19.52
CA THR A 4 22.24 -27.77 -18.99
C THR A 4 21.67 -26.87 -20.08
N ALA A 5 22.28 -26.86 -21.26
CA ALA A 5 21.80 -26.07 -22.40
C ALA A 5 20.40 -26.52 -22.86
N ARG A 6 20.19 -27.83 -23.00
CA ARG A 6 18.87 -28.39 -23.36
C ARG A 6 17.77 -28.05 -22.36
N ILE A 7 18.09 -28.08 -21.05
CA ILE A 7 17.11 -27.70 -20.01
C ILE A 7 16.78 -26.21 -20.12
N ALA A 8 17.79 -25.34 -20.31
CA ALA A 8 17.57 -23.92 -20.46
C ALA A 8 16.71 -23.59 -21.70
N GLU A 9 16.94 -24.25 -22.83
CA GLU A 9 16.14 -24.08 -24.06
C GLU A 9 14.69 -24.58 -23.92
N ALA A 10 14.47 -25.59 -23.07
CA ALA A 10 13.12 -26.11 -22.80
C ALA A 10 12.30 -25.22 -21.84
N CYS A 11 12.95 -24.36 -21.06
CA CYS A 11 12.30 -23.50 -20.06
C CYS A 11 11.78 -22.19 -20.67
N ASN A 12 10.56 -22.21 -21.20
CA ASN A 12 9.89 -21.03 -21.76
C ASN A 12 8.75 -20.58 -20.83
N LEU A 13 9.04 -19.61 -19.96
CA LEU A 13 8.06 -18.99 -19.07
C LEU A 13 7.81 -17.55 -19.50
N GLU A 14 6.56 -17.25 -19.83
CA GLU A 14 6.10 -15.88 -20.09
C GLU A 14 5.19 -15.42 -18.94
N LEU A 15 5.50 -14.25 -18.39
CA LEU A 15 4.67 -13.59 -17.39
C LEU A 15 3.92 -12.43 -18.08
N PRO A 16 2.59 -12.36 -18.01
CA PRO A 16 1.81 -11.28 -18.61
C PRO A 16 1.94 -10.01 -17.77
N LEU A 17 3.08 -9.33 -17.87
CA LEU A 17 3.35 -8.09 -17.13
C LEU A 17 2.59 -6.91 -17.74
N GLY A 18 2.12 -5.99 -16.88
CA GLY A 18 1.43 -4.76 -17.28
C GLY A 18 -0.07 -4.90 -17.61
N GLU A 19 -0.64 -6.09 -17.48
CA GLU A 19 -2.09 -6.30 -17.61
C GLU A 19 -2.80 -6.23 -16.26
N TRP A 20 -3.58 -5.16 -16.03
CA TRP A 20 -4.28 -4.99 -14.76
C TRP A 20 -5.35 -6.07 -14.53
N LYS A 21 -5.27 -6.73 -13.37
CA LYS A 21 -6.22 -7.72 -12.88
C LYS A 21 -7.10 -7.04 -11.83
N THR A 22 -8.32 -6.72 -12.23
CA THR A 22 -9.26 -6.01 -11.36
C THR A 22 -9.94 -6.96 -10.38
N PRO A 23 -10.21 -6.51 -9.13
CA PRO A 23 -11.01 -7.28 -8.19
C PRO A 23 -12.38 -7.60 -8.77
N ARG A 24 -13.03 -8.68 -8.30
CA ARG A 24 -14.44 -8.96 -8.61
C ARG A 24 -15.31 -8.63 -7.40
N ALA A 25 -15.82 -7.41 -7.37
CA ALA A 25 -16.84 -7.03 -6.40
C ALA A 25 -18.15 -7.80 -6.65
N PRO A 26 -18.86 -8.28 -5.60
CA PRO A 26 -20.16 -8.93 -5.76
C PRO A 26 -21.17 -7.92 -6.32
N LEU A 27 -21.99 -8.37 -7.28
CA LEU A 27 -23.00 -7.56 -7.96
C LEU A 27 -24.39 -8.19 -7.78
N PRO A 28 -25.46 -7.38 -7.74
CA PRO A 28 -26.83 -7.89 -7.86
C PRO A 28 -27.06 -8.58 -9.21
N ASP A 29 -27.98 -9.54 -9.23
CA ASP A 29 -28.34 -10.28 -10.44
C ASP A 29 -28.81 -9.32 -11.56
N GLY A 30 -28.26 -9.50 -12.76
CA GLY A 30 -28.60 -8.70 -13.93
C GLY A 30 -27.95 -7.31 -14.00
N GLU A 31 -27.11 -6.91 -13.04
CA GLU A 31 -26.37 -5.65 -13.09
C GLU A 31 -24.93 -5.82 -13.59
N THR A 32 -24.46 -4.86 -14.39
CA THR A 32 -23.04 -4.69 -14.69
C THR A 32 -22.37 -3.82 -13.63
N ALA A 33 -21.05 -3.96 -13.45
CA ALA A 33 -20.28 -3.13 -12.51
C ALA A 33 -20.46 -1.63 -12.78
N PHE A 34 -20.48 -1.22 -14.05
CA PHE A 34 -20.76 0.15 -14.46
C PHE A 34 -22.15 0.62 -14.01
N SER A 35 -23.19 -0.17 -14.33
CA SER A 35 -24.57 0.17 -13.99
C SER A 35 -24.77 0.32 -12.48
N HIS A 36 -24.18 -0.57 -11.69
CA HIS A 36 -24.26 -0.55 -10.24
C HIS A 36 -23.52 0.65 -9.64
N LEU A 37 -22.29 0.90 -10.11
CA LEU A 37 -21.48 2.04 -9.69
C LEU A 37 -22.14 3.37 -10.05
N TRP A 38 -22.70 3.48 -11.26
CA TRP A 38 -23.39 4.68 -11.73
C TRP A 38 -24.58 5.04 -10.83
N LYS A 39 -25.46 4.07 -10.54
CA LYS A 39 -26.63 4.28 -9.66
C LYS A 39 -26.19 4.82 -8.29
N ALA A 40 -25.14 4.21 -7.71
CA ALA A 40 -24.64 4.60 -6.40
C ALA A 40 -23.97 5.98 -6.39
N ALA A 41 -23.14 6.27 -7.40
CA ALA A 41 -22.48 7.56 -7.51
C ALA A 41 -23.50 8.67 -7.78
N PHE A 42 -24.50 8.44 -8.65
CA PHE A 42 -25.56 9.40 -8.92
C PHE A 42 -26.39 9.70 -7.67
N GLU A 43 -26.78 8.68 -6.90
CA GLU A 43 -27.47 8.89 -5.62
C GLU A 43 -26.60 9.68 -4.63
N GLY A 44 -25.30 9.37 -4.58
CA GLY A 44 -24.32 10.13 -3.82
C GLY A 44 -24.30 11.62 -4.17
N VAL A 45 -24.18 11.94 -5.46
CA VAL A 45 -24.18 13.32 -5.96
C VAL A 45 -25.51 14.01 -5.62
N ARG A 46 -26.66 13.36 -5.81
CA ARG A 46 -27.99 13.90 -5.48
C ARG A 46 -28.15 14.24 -3.99
N ARG A 47 -27.49 13.50 -3.10
CA ARG A 47 -27.48 13.80 -1.66
C ARG A 47 -26.54 14.96 -1.30
N ARG A 48 -25.38 15.04 -1.95
CA ARG A 48 -24.32 16.01 -1.63
C ARG A 48 -24.57 17.40 -2.25
N TYR A 49 -25.13 17.46 -3.46
CA TYR A 49 -25.40 18.71 -4.19
C TYR A 49 -26.90 18.99 -4.20
N ARG A 50 -27.33 19.94 -3.36
CA ARG A 50 -28.73 20.39 -3.25
C ARG A 50 -28.78 21.92 -3.33
N PRO A 51 -29.32 22.50 -4.42
CA PRO A 51 -29.86 21.84 -5.61
C PRO A 51 -28.79 21.12 -6.43
N LEU A 52 -29.20 20.13 -7.24
CA LEU A 52 -28.30 19.42 -8.14
C LEU A 52 -27.83 20.38 -9.25
N THR A 53 -26.53 20.56 -9.39
CA THR A 53 -25.94 21.47 -10.38
C THR A 53 -25.60 20.73 -11.67
N ARG A 54 -25.68 21.43 -12.81
CA ARG A 54 -25.26 20.89 -14.11
C ARG A 54 -23.78 20.50 -14.11
N GLU A 55 -22.94 21.32 -13.48
CA GLU A 55 -21.50 21.07 -13.34
C GLU A 55 -21.21 19.73 -12.64
N ALA A 56 -21.92 19.43 -11.54
CA ALA A 56 -21.75 18.16 -10.83
C ALA A 56 -22.17 16.95 -11.67
N VAL A 57 -23.25 17.07 -12.44
CA VAL A 57 -23.73 16.01 -13.33
C VAL A 57 -22.77 15.78 -14.50
N ASP A 58 -22.29 16.86 -15.13
CA ASP A 58 -21.35 16.77 -16.25
C ASP A 58 -20.00 16.20 -15.79
N ARG A 59 -19.50 16.61 -14.61
CA ARG A 59 -18.29 16.04 -14.02
C ARG A 59 -18.45 14.56 -13.67
N LEU A 60 -19.56 14.18 -13.05
CA LEU A 60 -19.85 12.79 -12.72
C LEU A 60 -19.83 11.90 -13.98
N ARG A 61 -20.47 12.37 -15.07
CA ARG A 61 -20.52 11.64 -16.34
C ARG A 61 -19.10 11.39 -16.89
N MET A 62 -18.28 12.44 -16.97
CA MET A 62 -16.91 12.36 -17.48
C MET A 62 -16.05 11.37 -16.68
N GLU A 63 -16.10 11.45 -15.34
CA GLU A 63 -15.33 10.55 -14.49
C GLU A 63 -15.80 9.09 -14.62
N MET A 64 -17.11 8.86 -14.63
CA MET A 64 -17.69 7.52 -14.77
C MET A 64 -17.34 6.87 -16.12
N GLU A 65 -17.41 7.61 -17.23
CA GLU A 65 -16.99 7.14 -18.55
C GLU A 65 -15.50 6.77 -18.57
N THR A 66 -14.66 7.56 -17.90
CA THR A 66 -13.23 7.26 -17.80
C THR A 66 -12.96 6.01 -16.96
N ILE A 67 -13.64 5.86 -15.83
CA ILE A 67 -13.52 4.70 -14.95
C ILE A 67 -13.95 3.41 -15.69
N ASP A 68 -15.03 3.49 -16.48
CA ASP A 68 -15.51 2.36 -17.26
C ASP A 68 -14.56 1.97 -18.39
N ARG A 69 -14.11 2.96 -19.16
CA ARG A 69 -13.15 2.76 -20.26
C ARG A 69 -11.85 2.11 -19.78
N LEU A 70 -11.39 2.46 -18.58
CA LEU A 70 -10.18 1.89 -17.98
C LEU A 70 -10.44 0.59 -17.20
N GLY A 71 -11.69 0.12 -17.10
CA GLY A 71 -12.05 -1.15 -16.47
C GLY A 71 -12.04 -1.14 -14.93
N PHE A 72 -12.00 0.02 -14.29
CA PHE A 72 -11.85 0.11 -12.82
C PHE A 72 -13.18 0.11 -12.05
N CYS A 73 -14.32 -0.12 -12.71
CA CYS A 73 -15.64 -0.15 -12.05
C CYS A 73 -15.70 -1.09 -10.84
N HIS A 74 -15.21 -2.33 -10.97
CA HIS A 74 -15.20 -3.26 -9.83
C HIS A 74 -14.25 -2.84 -8.71
N TYR A 75 -13.14 -2.15 -9.02
CA TYR A 75 -12.24 -1.63 -8.00
C TYR A 75 -12.95 -0.59 -7.12
N PHE A 76 -13.64 0.38 -7.73
CA PHE A 76 -14.42 1.38 -6.96
C PHE A 76 -15.51 0.73 -6.12
N LEU A 77 -16.18 -0.29 -6.63
CA LEU A 77 -17.18 -1.04 -5.88
C LEU A 77 -16.57 -1.80 -4.70
N ALA A 78 -15.38 -2.37 -4.89
CA ALA A 78 -14.68 -3.06 -3.81
C ALA A 78 -14.31 -2.08 -2.69
N VAL A 79 -13.63 -0.98 -3.02
CA VAL A 79 -13.24 0.08 -2.07
C VAL A 79 -14.48 0.66 -1.37
N ARG A 80 -15.55 0.92 -2.12
CA ARG A 80 -16.84 1.37 -1.58
C ARG A 80 -17.41 0.40 -0.56
N SER A 81 -17.45 -0.89 -0.86
CA SER A 81 -18.03 -1.89 0.05
C SER A 81 -17.26 -1.97 1.39
N ILE A 82 -15.93 -1.86 1.35
CA ILE A 82 -15.07 -1.83 2.54
C ILE A 82 -15.40 -0.59 3.38
N ALA A 83 -15.50 0.59 2.74
CA ALA A 83 -15.84 1.83 3.44
C ALA A 83 -17.30 1.84 3.96
N GLU A 84 -18.23 1.22 3.24
CA GLU A 84 -19.62 1.05 3.69
C GLU A 84 -19.71 0.12 4.90
N GLU A 85 -18.98 -0.98 4.91
CA GLU A 85 -18.94 -1.89 6.06
C GLU A 85 -18.40 -1.19 7.31
N ALA A 86 -17.30 -0.44 7.18
CA ALA A 86 -16.75 0.34 8.28
C ALA A 86 -17.78 1.31 8.86
N ARG A 87 -18.50 2.04 7.99
CA ARG A 87 -19.58 2.94 8.43
C ARG A 87 -20.74 2.20 9.10
N LYS A 88 -21.15 1.03 8.61
CA LYS A 88 -22.22 0.22 9.24
C LYS A 88 -21.85 -0.19 10.66
N ARG A 89 -20.57 -0.46 10.91
CA ARG A 89 -20.04 -0.78 12.25
C ARG A 89 -19.76 0.46 13.11
N GLY A 90 -19.99 1.66 12.58
CA GLY A 90 -19.70 2.92 13.28
C GLY A 90 -18.21 3.28 13.33
N PHE A 91 -17.37 2.63 12.51
CA PHE A 91 -15.93 2.92 12.45
C PHE A 91 -15.67 4.14 11.57
N PRO A 92 -14.83 5.10 12.02
CA PRO A 92 -14.40 6.20 11.18
C PRO A 92 -13.56 5.67 10.01
N VAL A 93 -13.92 6.08 8.80
CA VAL A 93 -13.18 5.77 7.58
C VAL A 93 -13.02 7.05 6.75
N LEU A 94 -11.81 7.28 6.25
CA LEU A 94 -11.53 8.43 5.39
C LEU A 94 -10.57 8.03 4.26
N GLY A 95 -10.97 8.30 3.03
CA GLY A 95 -10.10 8.21 1.87
C GLY A 95 -9.14 9.41 1.80
N ARG A 96 -7.87 9.17 1.48
CA ARG A 96 -6.86 10.23 1.33
C ARG A 96 -6.17 10.21 -0.04
N GLY A 97 -5.19 11.10 -0.20
CA GLY A 97 -4.37 11.17 -1.41
C GLY A 97 -5.12 11.75 -2.60
N SER A 98 -4.84 11.25 -3.79
CA SER A 98 -5.43 11.77 -5.02
C SER A 98 -6.92 11.41 -5.18
N ALA A 99 -7.43 10.44 -4.42
CA ALA A 99 -8.85 10.09 -4.41
C ALA A 99 -9.79 11.29 -4.13
N ALA A 100 -9.30 12.31 -3.40
CA ALA A 100 -10.04 13.54 -3.11
C ALA A 100 -10.37 14.38 -4.37
N ASN A 101 -9.68 14.17 -5.49
CA ASN A 101 -9.92 14.91 -6.73
C ASN A 101 -11.08 14.32 -7.58
N SER A 102 -11.71 13.24 -7.14
CA SER A 102 -12.78 12.56 -7.86
C SER A 102 -14.15 12.84 -7.25
N ILE A 103 -15.09 13.30 -8.08
CA ILE A 103 -16.49 13.45 -7.67
C ILE A 103 -17.13 12.09 -7.39
N VAL A 104 -16.71 11.03 -8.09
CA VAL A 104 -17.18 9.66 -7.82
C VAL A 104 -16.77 9.23 -6.41
N SER A 105 -15.50 9.43 -6.04
CA SER A 105 -15.03 9.13 -4.68
C SER A 105 -15.78 9.93 -3.60
N TYR A 106 -16.03 11.22 -3.86
CA TYR A 106 -16.82 12.07 -2.96
C TYR A 106 -18.29 11.61 -2.84
N ALA A 107 -18.92 11.24 -3.96
CA ALA A 107 -20.30 10.79 -4.03
C ALA A 107 -20.53 9.46 -3.31
N LEU A 108 -19.60 8.51 -3.47
CA LEU A 108 -19.57 7.24 -2.73
C LEU A 108 -19.22 7.41 -1.25
N GLY A 109 -18.89 8.64 -0.84
CA GLY A 109 -18.47 8.99 0.51
C GLY A 109 -17.11 8.42 0.89
N LEU A 110 -16.28 8.05 -0.08
CA LEU A 110 -14.89 7.64 0.20
C LEU A 110 -14.11 8.84 0.74
N THR A 111 -14.36 10.04 0.22
CA THR A 111 -13.69 11.28 0.64
C THR A 111 -14.69 12.29 1.21
N GLY A 112 -14.20 13.17 2.09
CA GLY A 112 -14.97 14.26 2.68
C GLY A 112 -14.84 15.60 1.94
N VAL A 113 -14.00 15.68 0.91
CA VAL A 113 -13.64 16.93 0.20
C VAL A 113 -14.42 17.02 -1.10
N ASP A 114 -15.09 18.16 -1.31
CA ASP A 114 -15.82 18.45 -2.56
C ASP A 114 -14.85 18.90 -3.66
N PRO A 115 -14.64 18.11 -4.72
CA PRO A 115 -13.66 18.43 -5.75
C PRO A 115 -14.08 19.62 -6.63
N ILE A 116 -15.38 19.87 -6.80
CA ILE A 116 -15.85 21.01 -7.61
C ILE A 116 -15.63 22.30 -6.83
N ARG A 117 -16.07 22.34 -5.57
CA ARG A 117 -15.91 23.52 -4.70
C ARG A 117 -14.45 23.95 -4.57
N HIS A 118 -13.52 22.99 -4.55
CA HIS A 118 -12.10 23.23 -4.38
C HIS A 118 -11.31 23.21 -5.69
N ASN A 119 -11.99 23.14 -6.85
CA ASN A 119 -11.39 23.11 -8.18
C ASN A 119 -10.26 22.06 -8.31
N LEU A 120 -10.56 20.84 -7.88
CA LEU A 120 -9.64 19.70 -7.91
C LEU A 120 -9.72 18.95 -9.25
N TYR A 121 -8.57 18.54 -9.76
CA TYR A 121 -8.42 17.94 -11.10
C TYR A 121 -8.46 16.42 -11.05
N PHE A 122 -9.42 15.80 -11.73
CA PHE A 122 -9.61 14.35 -11.76
C PHE A 122 -8.41 13.63 -12.39
N GLU A 123 -7.76 14.27 -13.36
CA GLU A 123 -6.61 13.75 -14.11
C GLU A 123 -5.39 13.52 -13.21
N ARG A 124 -5.33 14.19 -12.05
CA ARG A 124 -4.31 13.93 -11.03
C ARG A 124 -4.54 12.60 -10.31
N PHE A 125 -5.79 12.14 -10.25
CA PHE A 125 -6.17 10.86 -9.68
C PHE A 125 -6.14 9.75 -10.72
N MET A 126 -6.76 9.98 -11.87
CA MET A 126 -6.88 9.00 -12.94
C MET A 126 -6.63 9.70 -14.28
N ASN A 127 -5.50 9.37 -14.91
CA ASN A 127 -5.16 9.88 -16.23
C ASN A 127 -5.50 8.83 -17.30
N PRO A 128 -6.44 9.11 -18.23
CA PRO A 128 -6.78 8.24 -19.35
C PRO A 128 -5.60 7.74 -20.19
N GLU A 129 -4.56 8.57 -20.34
CA GLU A 129 -3.41 8.28 -21.21
C GLU A 129 -2.38 7.35 -20.55
N ARG A 130 -2.38 7.25 -19.22
CA ARG A 130 -1.41 6.43 -18.47
C ARG A 130 -1.92 5.03 -18.16
N GLY A 131 -3.23 4.81 -18.16
CA GLY A 131 -3.85 3.51 -17.86
C GLY A 131 -3.47 2.91 -16.51
N ALA A 132 -2.90 3.70 -15.59
CA ALA A 132 -2.47 3.23 -14.28
C ALA A 132 -3.68 3.04 -13.34
N PRO A 133 -3.63 2.08 -12.40
CA PRO A 133 -4.72 1.86 -11.47
C PRO A 133 -4.88 3.06 -10.54
N PRO A 134 -6.13 3.37 -10.14
CA PRO A 134 -6.39 4.35 -9.10
C PRO A 134 -5.79 3.88 -7.77
N ASP A 135 -5.21 4.82 -7.03
CA ASP A 135 -4.66 4.59 -5.68
C ASP A 135 -5.59 5.24 -4.64
N ILE A 136 -6.52 4.46 -4.09
CA ILE A 136 -7.41 4.88 -3.00
C ILE A 136 -6.93 4.26 -1.69
N ASP A 137 -6.25 5.09 -0.90
CA ASP A 137 -5.88 4.80 0.49
C ASP A 137 -7.09 5.03 1.39
N LEU A 138 -7.50 4.03 2.17
CA LEU A 138 -8.50 4.16 3.23
C LEU A 138 -7.82 4.17 4.61
N ASP A 139 -7.95 5.28 5.33
CA ASP A 139 -7.55 5.40 6.72
C ASP A 139 -8.68 4.92 7.65
N PHE A 140 -8.33 4.04 8.58
CA PHE A 140 -9.15 3.57 9.69
C PHE A 140 -8.50 3.93 11.02
N SER A 141 -9.27 3.91 12.10
CA SER A 141 -8.67 3.85 13.43
C SER A 141 -7.80 2.60 13.56
N TRP A 142 -6.67 2.72 14.27
CA TRP A 142 -5.77 1.60 14.54
C TRP A 142 -6.43 0.42 15.28
N ARG A 143 -7.55 0.67 15.99
CA ARG A 143 -8.33 -0.36 16.69
C ARG A 143 -9.28 -1.13 15.76
N ASP A 144 -9.75 -0.48 14.71
CA ASP A 144 -10.89 -0.94 13.90
C ASP A 144 -10.42 -1.60 12.59
N ARG A 145 -9.21 -1.26 12.14
CA ARG A 145 -8.62 -1.74 10.87
C ARG A 145 -8.64 -3.26 10.75
N ASP A 146 -8.24 -3.97 11.80
CA ASP A 146 -8.07 -5.42 11.74
C ASP A 146 -9.42 -6.14 11.57
N GLU A 147 -10.51 -5.62 12.15
CA GLU A 147 -11.86 -6.15 11.94
C GLU A 147 -12.35 -5.97 10.50
N ILE A 148 -12.01 -4.84 9.88
CA ILE A 148 -12.35 -4.57 8.46
C ILE A 148 -11.49 -5.42 7.53
N LEU A 149 -10.23 -5.67 7.89
CA LEU A 149 -9.39 -6.60 7.16
C LEU A 149 -9.99 -8.00 7.20
N ASP A 150 -10.39 -8.49 8.37
CA ASP A 150 -11.02 -9.81 8.53
C ASP A 150 -12.31 -9.93 7.73
N TRP A 151 -13.17 -8.91 7.78
CA TRP A 151 -14.38 -8.85 6.94
C TRP A 151 -14.05 -8.91 5.44
N THR A 152 -12.96 -8.25 5.02
CA THR A 152 -12.54 -8.26 3.62
C THR A 152 -12.14 -9.68 3.19
N TYR A 153 -11.41 -10.41 4.04
CA TYR A 153 -11.08 -11.82 3.80
C TYR A 153 -12.32 -12.72 3.70
N GLU A 154 -13.32 -12.49 4.56
CA GLU A 154 -14.57 -13.28 4.57
C GLU A 154 -15.44 -12.98 3.35
N THR A 155 -15.55 -11.71 2.96
CA THR A 155 -16.42 -11.25 1.87
C THR A 155 -15.87 -11.61 0.49
N TYR A 156 -14.57 -11.47 0.29
CA TYR A 156 -13.92 -11.68 -1.02
C TYR A 156 -13.30 -13.06 -1.19
N GLY A 157 -13.24 -13.86 -0.11
CA GLY A 157 -12.67 -15.20 -0.11
C GLY A 157 -11.21 -15.21 0.34
N ARG A 158 -10.92 -16.06 1.33
CA ARG A 158 -9.58 -16.21 1.93
C ARG A 158 -8.51 -16.71 0.96
N ASP A 159 -8.92 -17.33 -0.15
CA ASP A 159 -8.07 -17.80 -1.24
C ASP A 159 -7.75 -16.69 -2.27
N ARG A 160 -8.48 -15.56 -2.24
CA ARG A 160 -8.35 -14.45 -3.21
C ARG A 160 -7.79 -13.17 -2.59
N VAL A 161 -7.82 -13.08 -1.27
CA VAL A 161 -7.30 -11.93 -0.51
C VAL A 161 -5.96 -12.31 0.11
N ALA A 162 -4.98 -11.41 0.03
CA ALA A 162 -3.77 -11.48 0.84
C ALA A 162 -3.22 -10.09 1.14
N MET A 163 -2.43 -9.99 2.21
CA MET A 163 -1.60 -8.82 2.43
C MET A 163 -0.38 -8.86 1.48
N ILE A 164 0.08 -7.70 1.01
CA ILE A 164 1.35 -7.59 0.31
C ILE A 164 2.48 -7.76 1.34
N CYS A 165 3.55 -8.47 1.00
CA CYS A 165 4.75 -8.47 1.85
C CYS A 165 5.62 -7.24 1.62
N ALA A 166 6.44 -6.91 2.60
CA ALA A 166 7.51 -5.93 2.45
C ALA A 166 8.85 -6.66 2.59
N THR A 167 9.72 -6.54 1.58
CA THR A 167 11.07 -7.10 1.65
C THR A 167 11.95 -6.18 2.47
N ILE A 168 12.30 -6.61 3.68
CA ILE A 168 13.17 -5.83 4.54
C ILE A 168 14.61 -6.11 4.16
N THR A 169 15.32 -5.07 3.73
CA THR A 169 16.74 -5.13 3.40
C THR A 169 17.61 -4.58 4.54
N LEU A 170 18.88 -5.00 4.57
CA LEU A 170 19.86 -4.47 5.51
C LEU A 170 20.21 -3.03 5.14
N ARG A 171 19.58 -2.08 5.83
CA ARG A 171 19.96 -0.66 5.78
C ARG A 171 21.23 -0.41 6.58
N GLU A 172 21.86 0.75 6.41
CA GLU A 172 23.21 1.10 6.87
C GLU A 172 23.47 0.70 8.33
N ARG A 173 22.61 1.16 9.26
CA ARG A 173 22.75 0.84 10.70
C ARG A 173 22.63 -0.65 10.99
N GLN A 174 21.77 -1.35 10.24
CA GLN A 174 21.58 -2.79 10.41
C GLN A 174 22.76 -3.56 9.82
N ALA A 175 23.26 -3.17 8.65
CA ALA A 175 24.42 -3.78 8.03
C ALA A 175 25.67 -3.65 8.92
N ILE A 176 25.94 -2.46 9.49
CA ILE A 176 27.04 -2.25 10.44
C ILE A 176 26.84 -3.11 11.70
N ARG A 177 25.60 -3.19 12.19
CA ARG A 177 25.27 -3.99 13.37
C ARG A 177 25.49 -5.48 13.14
N GLU A 178 25.04 -6.04 12.03
CA GLU A 178 25.21 -7.45 11.72
C GLU A 178 26.68 -7.79 11.44
N ALA A 179 27.40 -6.93 10.71
CA ALA A 179 28.84 -7.11 10.48
C ALA A 179 29.65 -7.06 11.79
N GLY A 180 29.34 -6.10 12.68
CA GLY A 180 30.00 -6.00 13.97
C GLY A 180 29.74 -7.23 14.86
N LYS A 181 28.49 -7.69 14.92
CA LYS A 181 28.13 -8.92 15.65
C LYS A 181 28.87 -10.14 15.11
N ALA A 182 28.96 -10.29 13.78
CA ALA A 182 29.68 -11.41 13.15
C ALA A 182 31.18 -11.41 13.47
N LEU A 183 31.77 -10.23 13.73
CA LEU A 183 33.15 -10.08 14.15
C LEU A 183 33.36 -10.19 15.67
N GLY A 184 32.30 -10.52 16.43
CA GLY A 184 32.38 -10.71 17.88
C GLY A 184 32.36 -9.44 18.72
N LEU A 185 31.98 -8.29 18.15
CA LEU A 185 31.86 -7.04 18.90
C LEU A 185 30.68 -7.08 19.87
N ALA A 186 30.87 -6.50 21.06
CA ALA A 186 29.80 -6.38 22.05
C ALA A 186 28.71 -5.42 21.57
N GLU A 187 27.47 -5.65 22.01
CA GLU A 187 26.32 -4.83 21.60
C GLU A 187 26.50 -3.35 21.99
N SER A 188 27.15 -3.08 23.12
CA SER A 188 27.48 -1.72 23.57
C SER A 188 28.40 -0.99 22.59
N GLU A 189 29.39 -1.68 22.03
CA GLU A 189 30.33 -1.13 21.04
C GLU A 189 29.62 -0.86 19.72
N VAL A 190 28.78 -1.80 19.27
CA VAL A 190 27.94 -1.65 18.08
C VAL A 190 26.92 -0.53 18.24
N ASN A 191 26.33 -0.37 19.41
CA ASN A 191 25.42 0.73 19.72
C ASN A 191 26.16 2.08 19.73
N ARG A 192 27.36 2.15 20.29
CA ARG A 192 28.21 3.35 20.24
C ARG A 192 28.49 3.78 18.80
N MET A 193 28.78 2.82 17.91
CA MET A 193 29.02 3.08 16.49
C MET A 193 27.76 3.50 15.72
N THR A 194 26.63 2.86 15.98
CA THR A 194 25.41 3.03 15.16
C THR A 194 24.43 4.08 15.68
N ARG A 195 24.60 4.58 16.92
CA ARG A 195 23.70 5.59 17.50
C ARG A 195 23.87 6.98 16.86
N PRO A 196 25.09 7.49 16.59
CA PRO A 196 25.24 8.79 15.91
C PRO A 196 24.67 8.78 14.49
N LEU A 197 24.52 7.60 13.91
CA LEU A 197 23.90 7.37 12.61
C LEU A 197 22.35 7.40 12.66
N SER A 198 21.73 7.85 13.75
CA SER A 198 20.27 7.97 13.86
C SER A 198 19.76 9.30 13.31
N GLY A 199 18.92 9.27 12.29
CA GLY A 199 18.33 10.46 11.65
C GLY A 199 17.90 10.17 10.22
N PHE A 200 17.42 11.18 9.48
CA PHE A 200 17.11 11.15 8.04
C PHE A 200 18.39 10.92 7.21
N PHE A 201 19.08 9.79 7.42
CA PHE A 201 20.23 9.28 6.66
C PHE A 201 19.78 8.70 5.31
N TRP A 202 18.72 9.25 4.72
CA TRP A 202 18.43 9.04 3.31
C TRP A 202 19.36 9.95 2.54
N MET A 203 20.24 9.32 1.75
CA MET A 203 21.25 9.93 0.90
C MET A 203 22.63 10.09 1.55
N CYS A 204 23.60 9.70 0.73
CA CYS A 204 25.02 9.99 0.88
C CYS A 204 25.67 9.13 1.97
N ASP A 205 26.15 7.94 1.62
CA ASP A 205 27.58 7.74 1.35
C ASP A 205 27.93 6.27 1.48
N ARG A 206 28.02 5.61 0.33
CA ARG A 206 28.53 4.23 0.21
C ARG A 206 30.03 4.13 0.52
N ASP A 207 30.64 5.23 0.99
CA ASP A 207 32.05 5.38 1.25
C ASP A 207 32.31 5.66 2.75
N PRO A 208 33.00 4.74 3.46
CA PRO A 208 33.47 4.95 4.82
C PRO A 208 34.26 6.24 5.04
N ALA A 209 34.97 6.73 4.01
CA ALA A 209 35.72 7.99 4.09
C ALA A 209 34.82 9.21 4.27
N LEU A 210 33.56 9.12 3.81
CA LEU A 210 32.61 10.21 3.89
C LEU A 210 31.82 10.17 5.22
N LEU A 211 31.63 8.96 5.79
CA LEU A 211 31.22 8.81 7.20
C LEU A 211 32.22 9.47 8.15
N ALA A 212 33.52 9.29 7.92
CA ALA A 212 34.57 9.89 8.76
C ALA A 212 34.60 11.42 8.73
N LYS A 213 34.09 12.05 7.68
CA LYS A 213 34.02 13.52 7.54
C LYS A 213 32.84 14.15 8.28
N ARG A 214 31.93 13.33 8.82
CA ARG A 214 30.71 13.82 9.48
C ARG A 214 30.98 14.24 10.93
N PRO A 215 30.51 15.42 11.36
CA PRO A 215 30.63 15.86 12.75
C PRO A 215 30.09 14.84 13.77
N GLU A 216 29.02 14.13 13.41
CA GLU A 216 28.36 13.12 14.25
C GLU A 216 29.22 11.87 14.45
N CYS A 217 30.16 11.60 13.55
CA CYS A 217 31.08 10.47 13.63
C CYS A 217 32.40 10.83 14.33
N ARG A 218 32.55 12.07 14.81
CA ARG A 218 33.77 12.54 15.47
C ARG A 218 34.03 11.74 16.74
N GLY A 219 35.24 11.17 16.86
CA GLY A 219 35.64 10.36 18.02
C GLY A 219 35.15 8.91 17.96
N LEU A 220 34.57 8.47 16.85
CA LEU A 220 34.37 7.04 16.58
C LEU A 220 35.68 6.40 16.11
N PRO A 221 35.99 5.18 16.55
CA PRO A 221 37.22 4.46 16.17
C PRO A 221 37.11 3.83 14.77
N LEU A 222 36.74 4.62 13.75
CA LEU A 222 36.45 4.12 12.39
C LEU A 222 37.66 3.47 11.70
N ASP A 223 38.86 3.94 12.06
CA ASP A 223 40.16 3.54 11.53
C ASP A 223 40.83 2.41 12.35
N GLN A 224 40.31 2.10 13.54
CA GLN A 224 40.89 1.11 14.45
C GLN A 224 40.23 -0.26 14.29
N PRO A 225 41.00 -1.36 14.28
CA PRO A 225 40.43 -2.70 14.26
C PRO A 225 39.44 -2.92 15.41
N PRO A 226 38.31 -3.62 15.17
CA PRO A 226 37.94 -4.29 13.93
C PRO A 226 37.02 -3.47 13.00
N TRP A 227 36.87 -2.16 13.22
CA TRP A 227 35.88 -1.34 12.50
C TRP A 227 36.10 -1.19 10.99
N PRO A 228 37.33 -1.06 10.46
CA PRO A 228 37.55 -1.08 9.02
C PRO A 228 37.02 -2.35 8.34
N ALA A 229 37.22 -3.51 8.97
CA ALA A 229 36.70 -4.79 8.47
C ALA A 229 35.17 -4.84 8.59
N ALA A 230 34.62 -4.43 9.73
CA ALA A 230 33.17 -4.38 9.97
C ALA A 230 32.45 -3.50 8.92
N LEU A 231 32.99 -2.31 8.64
CA LEU A 231 32.45 -1.40 7.62
C LEU A 231 32.60 -1.96 6.21
N GLY A 232 33.72 -2.63 5.91
CA GLY A 232 33.92 -3.32 4.64
C GLY A 232 32.89 -4.43 4.40
N HIS A 233 32.59 -5.24 5.42
CA HIS A 233 31.54 -6.27 5.36
C HIS A 233 30.15 -5.65 5.29
N ALA A 234 29.87 -4.63 6.10
CA ALA A 234 28.59 -3.91 6.09
C ALA A 234 28.26 -3.37 4.70
N ARG A 235 29.24 -2.82 3.98
CA ARG A 235 29.05 -2.34 2.60
C ARG A 235 28.68 -3.45 1.62
N ARG A 236 29.23 -4.66 1.80
CA ARG A 236 28.94 -5.81 0.92
C ARG A 236 27.54 -6.37 1.12
N ILE A 237 27.02 -6.28 2.34
CA ILE A 237 25.68 -6.78 2.70
C ILE A 237 24.60 -5.69 2.70
N LEU A 238 24.97 -4.45 2.36
CA LEU A 238 24.04 -3.34 2.25
C LEU A 238 22.98 -3.67 1.18
N ASP A 239 21.73 -3.39 1.50
CA ASP A 239 20.55 -3.69 0.68
C ASP A 239 20.30 -5.17 0.39
N CYS A 240 21.11 -6.10 0.96
CA CYS A 240 20.77 -7.51 0.89
C CYS A 240 19.42 -7.78 1.59
N PRO A 241 18.55 -8.64 1.02
CA PRO A 241 17.33 -9.08 1.68
C PRO A 241 17.64 -9.73 3.02
N ARG A 242 16.86 -9.38 4.06
CA ARG A 242 16.98 -9.95 5.41
C ARG A 242 15.83 -10.89 5.72
N HIS A 243 14.61 -10.41 5.59
CA HIS A 243 13.38 -11.18 5.85
C HIS A 243 12.18 -10.50 5.17
N LEU A 244 11.10 -11.26 5.04
CA LEU A 244 9.82 -10.73 4.60
C LEU A 244 9.01 -10.28 5.81
N SER A 245 8.44 -9.08 5.71
CA SER A 245 7.51 -8.50 6.67
C SER A 245 6.14 -8.31 6.00
N ILE A 246 5.15 -7.82 6.74
CA ILE A 246 3.83 -7.47 6.21
C ILE A 246 3.84 -6.00 5.79
N HIS A 247 3.33 -5.68 4.60
CA HIS A 247 3.11 -4.29 4.19
C HIS A 247 2.15 -3.60 5.16
N CYS A 248 2.36 -2.31 5.42
CA CYS A 248 1.62 -1.58 6.45
C CYS A 248 0.12 -1.42 6.15
N GLY A 249 -0.28 -1.45 4.88
CA GLY A 249 -1.68 -1.32 4.48
C GLY A 249 -2.11 -2.16 3.29
N GLY A 250 -1.17 -2.74 2.54
CA GLY A 250 -1.41 -3.19 1.18
C GLY A 250 -2.17 -4.50 1.18
N VAL A 251 -3.42 -4.45 0.74
CA VAL A 251 -4.29 -5.63 0.57
C VAL A 251 -4.51 -5.85 -0.93
N LEU A 252 -4.45 -7.11 -1.34
CA LEU A 252 -4.82 -7.54 -2.68
C LEU A 252 -6.18 -8.22 -2.64
N ILE A 253 -7.01 -7.96 -3.64
CA ILE A 253 -8.26 -8.68 -3.88
C ILE A 253 -8.23 -9.16 -5.33
N CYS A 254 -7.99 -10.45 -5.53
CA CYS A 254 -7.80 -11.02 -6.86
C CYS A 254 -9.12 -11.57 -7.45
N PRO A 255 -9.27 -11.60 -8.79
CA PRO A 255 -10.45 -12.18 -9.44
C PRO A 255 -10.48 -13.72 -9.38
N GLU A 256 -9.31 -14.36 -9.26
CA GLU A 256 -9.08 -15.80 -9.09
C GLU A 256 -8.27 -16.07 -7.81
N PRO A 257 -8.10 -17.34 -7.38
CA PRO A 257 -7.23 -17.65 -6.25
C PRO A 257 -5.84 -17.02 -6.43
N ILE A 258 -5.37 -16.31 -5.40
CA ILE A 258 -4.18 -15.47 -5.48
C ILE A 258 -2.91 -16.25 -5.86
N THR A 259 -2.88 -17.55 -5.56
CA THR A 259 -1.81 -18.49 -5.93
C THR A 259 -1.65 -18.68 -7.44
N ARG A 260 -2.62 -18.22 -8.26
CA ARG A 260 -2.46 -18.14 -9.72
C ARG A 260 -1.53 -17.03 -10.16
N TYR A 261 -1.30 -16.02 -9.32
CA TYR A 261 -0.52 -14.83 -9.66
C TYR A 261 0.78 -14.74 -8.86
N THR A 262 0.76 -15.13 -7.59
CA THR A 262 1.92 -14.98 -6.70
C THR A 262 1.97 -16.08 -5.64
N PRO A 263 3.16 -16.60 -5.29
CA PRO A 263 3.28 -17.51 -4.17
C PRO A 263 3.02 -16.77 -2.85
N LEU A 264 2.52 -17.54 -1.87
CA LEU A 264 2.11 -17.03 -0.58
C LEU A 264 3.00 -17.56 0.53
N GLN A 265 2.96 -16.88 1.68
CA GLN A 265 3.54 -17.36 2.93
C GLN A 265 2.63 -16.98 4.10
N ARG A 266 2.74 -17.73 5.20
CA ARG A 266 2.11 -17.35 6.45
C ARG A 266 3.02 -16.41 7.21
N ALA A 267 2.52 -15.23 7.53
CA ALA A 267 3.18 -14.27 8.40
C ALA A 267 2.76 -14.47 9.86
N ALA A 268 3.32 -13.66 10.76
CA ALA A 268 2.91 -13.62 12.15
C ALA A 268 1.40 -13.34 12.27
N LYS A 269 0.80 -13.80 13.37
CA LYS A 269 -0.66 -13.73 13.62
C LYS A 269 -1.53 -14.49 12.60
N GLY A 270 -0.94 -15.40 11.81
CA GLY A 270 -1.68 -16.27 10.89
C GLY A 270 -2.13 -15.60 9.58
N LEU A 271 -1.79 -14.32 9.37
CA LEU A 271 -2.08 -13.60 8.13
C LEU A 271 -1.34 -14.23 6.96
N VAL A 272 -1.99 -14.25 5.80
CA VAL A 272 -1.38 -14.69 4.54
C VAL A 272 -0.82 -13.47 3.82
N THR A 273 0.47 -13.55 3.46
CA THR A 273 1.12 -12.53 2.63
C THR A 273 1.59 -13.11 1.31
N THR A 274 1.76 -12.24 0.32
CA THR A 274 2.55 -12.56 -0.88
C THR A 274 4.01 -12.85 -0.51
N GLN A 275 4.76 -13.51 -1.39
CA GLN A 275 6.23 -13.57 -1.27
C GLN A 275 6.92 -12.48 -2.09
N MET A 276 6.17 -11.82 -2.96
CA MET A 276 6.63 -10.68 -3.77
C MET A 276 6.24 -9.36 -3.11
N ASP A 277 7.17 -8.40 -3.14
CA ASP A 277 6.97 -7.04 -2.64
C ASP A 277 6.02 -6.25 -3.56
N MET A 278 5.65 -5.03 -3.14
CA MET A 278 4.70 -4.15 -3.83
C MET A 278 5.02 -3.95 -5.31
N ARG A 279 6.28 -3.68 -5.68
CA ARG A 279 6.64 -3.37 -7.07
C ARG A 279 6.42 -4.56 -8.02
N PRO A 280 6.98 -5.77 -7.76
CA PRO A 280 6.66 -6.93 -8.60
C PRO A 280 5.17 -7.29 -8.62
N ILE A 281 4.44 -7.04 -7.51
CA ILE A 281 2.98 -7.24 -7.47
C ILE A 281 2.25 -6.29 -8.43
N GLU A 282 2.67 -5.03 -8.49
CA GLU A 282 2.18 -4.05 -9.48
C GLU A 282 2.57 -4.44 -10.91
N ASP A 283 3.80 -4.93 -11.14
CA ASP A 283 4.25 -5.40 -12.46
C ASP A 283 3.40 -6.58 -12.98
N LEU A 284 2.95 -7.46 -12.07
CA LEU A 284 2.01 -8.55 -12.36
C LEU A 284 0.57 -8.07 -12.59
N GLY A 285 0.34 -6.76 -12.49
CA GLY A 285 -0.96 -6.13 -12.70
C GLY A 285 -1.94 -6.31 -11.55
N LEU A 286 -1.51 -6.77 -10.38
CA LEU A 286 -2.39 -6.89 -9.22
C LEU A 286 -2.59 -5.53 -8.57
N ILE A 287 -3.85 -5.14 -8.40
CA ILE A 287 -4.21 -3.82 -7.86
C ILE A 287 -4.23 -3.86 -6.34
N LYS A 288 -3.44 -2.98 -5.71
CA LYS A 288 -3.44 -2.79 -4.25
C LYS A 288 -4.60 -1.90 -3.79
N ILE A 289 -5.11 -2.22 -2.61
CA ILE A 289 -5.99 -1.34 -1.83
C ILE A 289 -5.31 -1.18 -0.47
N ASP A 290 -5.00 0.07 -0.09
CA ASP A 290 -4.33 0.33 1.17
C ASP A 290 -5.36 0.54 2.31
N LEU A 291 -5.39 -0.39 3.26
CA LEU A 291 -6.14 -0.29 4.51
C LEU A 291 -5.20 0.12 5.64
N LEU A 292 -5.19 1.40 5.96
CA LEU A 292 -4.19 2.03 6.82
C LEU A 292 -4.71 2.25 8.23
N ALA A 293 -3.86 2.02 9.22
CA ALA A 293 -4.13 2.36 10.62
C ALA A 293 -3.65 3.78 10.93
N ASN A 294 -4.58 4.68 11.22
CA ASN A 294 -4.31 6.07 11.59
C ASN A 294 -4.68 6.33 13.06
N ARG A 295 -3.68 6.73 13.86
CA ARG A 295 -3.89 7.04 15.28
C ARG A 295 -4.76 8.26 15.52
N ALA A 296 -4.72 9.26 14.63
CA ALA A 296 -5.50 10.48 14.76
C ALA A 296 -7.01 10.20 14.69
N LEU A 297 -7.44 9.24 13.87
CA LEU A 297 -8.84 8.82 13.80
C LEU A 297 -9.30 8.17 15.12
N GLY A 298 -8.43 7.41 15.79
CA GLY A 298 -8.73 6.86 17.11
C GLY A 298 -8.93 7.96 18.16
N VAL A 299 -8.05 8.97 18.19
CA VAL A 299 -8.18 10.13 19.09
C VAL A 299 -9.45 10.94 18.79
N TYR A 300 -9.78 11.12 17.51
CA TYR A 300 -11.00 11.78 17.08
C TYR A 300 -12.25 11.06 17.60
N SER A 301 -12.33 9.74 17.44
CA SER A 301 -13.44 8.93 17.96
C SER A 301 -13.57 9.01 19.49
N ASP A 302 -12.45 8.90 20.22
CA ASP A 302 -12.44 9.02 21.68
C ASP A 302 -12.95 10.42 22.11
N SER A 303 -12.55 11.47 21.39
CA SER A 303 -12.99 12.86 21.65
C SER A 303 -14.50 13.04 21.41
N LEU A 304 -15.05 12.49 20.33
CA LEU A 304 -16.49 12.53 20.06
C LEU A 304 -17.30 11.79 21.13
N ARG A 305 -16.79 10.65 21.59
CA ARG A 305 -17.40 9.87 22.66
C ARG A 305 -17.43 10.64 23.97
N TRP A 306 -16.32 11.29 24.34
CA TRP A 306 -16.26 12.12 25.55
C TRP A 306 -17.20 13.33 25.50
N LEU A 307 -17.44 13.89 24.32
CA LEU A 307 -18.38 14.99 24.12
C LEU A 307 -19.84 14.54 24.08
N GLY A 308 -20.15 13.24 24.23
CA GLY A 308 -21.52 12.71 24.11
C GLY A 308 -22.09 12.80 22.69
N LYS A 309 -21.23 12.95 21.68
CA LYS A 309 -21.61 13.08 20.26
C LYS A 309 -21.43 11.79 19.46
N ALA A 310 -21.06 10.68 20.13
CA ALA A 310 -21.04 9.36 19.52
C ALA A 310 -22.45 8.75 19.62
N GLY A 311 -23.26 8.98 18.58
CA GLY A 311 -24.59 8.38 18.38
C GLY A 311 -24.74 8.00 16.92
#